data_AF-A0A846UG26-F1
#
_entry.id   AF-A0A846UG26-F1
#
_cell.length_a   1.000
_cell.length_b   1.000
_cell.length_c   1.000
_cell.angle_alpha   90.00
_cell.angle_beta   90.00
_cell.angle_gamma   90.00
#
_symmetry.space_group_name_H-M   'P 1'
#
loop_
_entity.id
_entity.type
_entity.pdbx_description
1 polymer ?
#
loop_
_entity_poly.entity_id
_entity_poly.type
_entity_poly.pdbx_seq_one_letter_code
_entity_poly.pdbx_strand_id
1 'polypeptide(L)'
;MRSGLGVRRKVGHIKNRHGRRRLSQLMETPMSKTLAQLKKEIANLTREAEKLQRKEIEGVVVRIKEAIEAYGLTAADLGLGGAKRGPKAAGKKVAAKRGRKKADGAVKFRDENGNVWGGRGPRPKWLRDALAAGKQLTDFAV
;
A
#
# COMPACT_ATOMS: atom_id res chain seq x y z
N MET A 1 62.39 51.05 56.90
CA MET A 1 61.67 52.35 57.00
C MET A 1 60.40 52.25 56.16
N ARG A 2 59.30 52.76 56.71
CA ARG A 2 57.92 52.67 56.18
C ARG A 2 57.72 53.53 54.94
N SER A 3 56.83 53.10 54.03
CA SER A 3 55.79 53.84 53.29
C SER A 3 55.41 52.99 52.07
N GLY A 4 54.17 52.56 51.82
CA GLY A 4 52.88 53.20 52.08
C GLY A 4 52.31 53.63 50.74
N LEU A 5 51.43 52.83 50.13
CA LEU A 5 50.52 53.24 49.05
C LEU A 5 49.34 52.27 49.01
N GLY A 6 48.23 52.72 49.59
CA GLY A 6 46.96 52.00 49.59
C GLY A 6 46.36 52.00 48.19
N VAL A 7 45.99 50.81 47.73
CA VAL A 7 45.12 50.65 46.56
C VAL A 7 43.68 50.48 47.05
N ARG A 8 42.92 51.53 46.83
CA ARG A 8 41.46 51.63 46.98
C ARG A 8 40.73 50.71 46.00
N ARG A 9 39.66 50.09 46.53
CA ARG A 9 38.38 49.75 45.84
C ARG A 9 38.52 48.69 44.74
N LYS A 10 37.63 47.71 44.64
CA LYS A 10 36.19 47.87 44.54
C LYS A 10 35.58 46.49 44.68
N VAL A 11 34.54 46.36 45.52
CA VAL A 11 33.69 45.18 45.57
C VAL A 11 33.10 44.99 44.16
N GLY A 12 33.69 44.06 43.42
CA GLY A 12 33.31 43.73 42.06
C GLY A 12 31.98 43.02 42.09
N HIS A 13 30.92 43.80 41.92
CA HIS A 13 29.56 43.36 41.66
C HIS A 13 29.56 42.18 40.69
N ILE A 14 29.22 40.98 41.19
CA ILE A 14 29.07 39.77 40.39
C ILE A 14 27.82 39.96 39.52
N LYS A 15 27.98 40.68 38.39
CA LYS A 15 26.98 40.66 37.34
C LYS A 15 27.08 39.31 36.67
N ASN A 16 26.17 38.43 37.05
CA ASN A 16 25.85 37.18 36.39
C ASN A 16 25.70 37.41 34.88
N ARG A 17 26.81 37.32 34.13
CA ARG A 17 26.89 37.66 32.70
C ARG A 17 26.74 36.43 31.80
N HIS A 18 26.22 35.33 32.36
CA HIS A 18 25.98 34.08 31.65
C HIS A 18 24.51 33.85 31.25
N GLY A 19 23.59 34.74 31.66
CA GLY A 19 22.16 34.63 31.30
C GLY A 19 21.73 35.39 30.04
N ARG A 20 22.61 36.15 29.39
CA ARG A 20 22.23 37.05 28.26
C ARG A 20 23.08 36.91 26.99
N ARG A 21 23.81 35.80 26.84
CA ARG A 21 24.45 35.42 25.56
C ARG A 21 23.91 34.11 25.00
N ARG A 22 22.63 33.85 25.22
CA ARG A 22 21.90 32.74 24.60
C ARG A 22 20.53 33.19 24.08
N LEU A 23 20.43 34.47 23.71
CA LEU A 23 19.22 35.08 23.13
C LEU A 23 19.51 35.87 21.84
N SER A 24 20.71 35.71 21.26
CA SER A 24 21.03 36.21 19.91
C SER A 24 21.17 35.10 18.88
N GLN A 25 20.92 33.83 19.27
CA GLN A 25 20.88 32.68 18.37
C GLN A 25 19.46 32.11 18.27
N LEU A 26 18.45 32.97 18.31
CA LEU A 26 17.05 32.59 18.21
C LEU A 26 16.37 33.44 17.14
N MET A 27 16.72 33.19 15.87
CA MET A 27 15.95 33.44 14.63
C MET A 27 16.80 33.79 13.40
N GLU A 28 17.98 33.19 13.19
CA GLU A 28 18.42 33.01 11.80
C GLU A 28 17.74 31.77 11.26
N THR A 29 16.50 31.94 10.77
CA THR A 29 15.93 30.97 9.83
C THR A 29 16.72 31.14 8.53
N PRO A 30 17.52 30.16 8.06
CA PRO A 30 17.99 30.24 6.69
C PRO A 30 16.74 30.09 5.83
N MET A 31 16.39 31.16 5.10
CA MET A 31 15.43 31.27 4.01
C MET A 31 14.57 30.02 3.81
N SER A 32 13.28 30.12 4.16
CA SER A 32 12.28 29.08 3.88
C SER A 32 12.50 28.49 2.48
N LYS A 33 12.85 27.20 2.42
CA LYS A 33 13.06 26.51 1.15
C LYS A 33 11.84 26.74 0.27
N THR A 34 12.06 27.26 -0.93
CA THR A 34 10.95 27.49 -1.86
C THR A 34 10.32 26.15 -2.24
N LEU A 35 9.06 26.17 -2.63
CA LEU A 35 8.36 24.96 -3.10
C LEU A 35 9.11 24.26 -4.25
N ALA A 36 9.76 25.02 -5.13
CA ALA A 36 10.60 24.47 -6.21
C ALA A 36 11.85 23.75 -5.67
N GLN A 37 12.53 24.32 -4.68
CA GLN A 37 13.69 23.69 -4.03
C GLN A 37 13.30 22.42 -3.27
N LEU A 38 12.18 22.43 -2.54
CA LEU A 38 11.66 21.25 -1.85
C LEU A 38 11.33 20.12 -2.83
N LYS A 39 10.66 20.44 -3.94
CA LYS A 39 10.35 19.43 -4.98
C LYS A 39 11.61 18.82 -5.59
N LYS A 40 12.64 19.63 -5.85
CA LYS A 40 13.93 19.14 -6.37
C LYS A 40 14.62 18.20 -5.39
N GLU A 41 14.58 18.54 -4.10
CA GLU A 41 15.14 17.71 -3.03
C GLU A 41 14.39 16.40 -2.87
N ILE A 42 13.06 16.41 -2.92
CA ILE A 42 12.23 15.19 -2.94
C ILE A 42 12.60 14.29 -4.13
N ALA A 43 12.76 14.86 -5.32
CA ALA A 43 13.13 14.09 -6.50
C ALA A 43 14.52 13.44 -6.35
N ASN A 44 15.48 14.16 -5.77
CA ASN A 44 16.81 13.63 -5.50
C ASN A 44 16.77 12.50 -4.46
N LEU A 45 16.09 12.73 -3.32
CA LEU A 45 15.95 11.73 -2.26
C LEU A 45 15.22 10.48 -2.76
N THR A 46 14.21 10.63 -3.62
CA THR A 46 13.51 9.50 -4.24
C THR A 46 14.47 8.66 -5.10
N ARG A 47 15.30 9.31 -5.92
CA ARG A 47 16.31 8.61 -6.74
C ARG A 47 17.36 7.90 -5.89
N GLU A 48 17.76 8.49 -4.77
CA GLU A 48 18.68 7.87 -3.82
C GLU A 48 18.05 6.66 -3.14
N ALA A 49 16.80 6.78 -2.68
CA ALA A 49 16.04 5.68 -2.11
C ALA A 49 15.92 4.50 -3.08
N GLU A 50 15.56 4.75 -4.33
CA GLU A 50 15.48 3.68 -5.34
C GLU A 50 16.84 3.03 -5.62
N LYS A 51 17.93 3.81 -5.62
CA LYS A 51 19.28 3.25 -5.78
C LYS A 51 19.64 2.32 -4.62
N LEU A 52 19.27 2.69 -3.40
CA LEU A 52 19.49 1.84 -2.23
C LEU A 52 18.63 0.58 -2.30
N GLN A 53 17.34 0.72 -2.63
CA GLN A 53 16.43 -0.41 -2.81
C GLN A 53 16.94 -1.41 -3.86
N ARG A 54 17.47 -0.94 -5.00
CA ARG A 54 18.05 -1.82 -6.02
C ARG A 54 19.19 -2.69 -5.48
N LYS A 55 20.07 -2.12 -4.64
CA LYS A 55 21.17 -2.85 -4.00
C LYS A 55 20.67 -3.86 -2.97
N GLU A 56 19.67 -3.49 -2.17
CA GLU A 56 19.06 -4.40 -1.21
C GLU A 56 18.37 -5.58 -1.91
N ILE A 57 17.64 -5.29 -2.99
CA ILE A 57 16.98 -6.31 -3.82
C ILE A 57 18.00 -7.27 -4.42
N GLU A 58 19.16 -6.81 -4.88
CA GLU A 58 20.23 -7.66 -5.42
C GLU A 58 20.65 -8.73 -4.40
N GLY A 59 20.93 -8.33 -3.15
CA GLY A 59 21.29 -9.28 -2.09
C GLY A 59 20.14 -10.21 -1.67
N VAL A 60 18.88 -9.76 -1.74
CA VAL A 60 17.71 -10.62 -1.52
C VAL A 60 17.57 -11.65 -2.65
N VAL A 61 17.77 -11.23 -3.90
CA VAL A 61 17.67 -12.12 -5.07
C VAL A 61 18.70 -13.23 -5.01
N VAL A 62 19.94 -12.94 -4.59
CA VAL A 62 20.98 -13.97 -4.40
C VAL A 62 20.52 -15.02 -3.39
N ARG A 63 20.05 -14.61 -2.20
CA ARG A 63 19.55 -15.54 -1.17
C ARG A 63 18.36 -16.37 -1.64
N ILE A 64 17.44 -15.79 -2.41
CA ILE A 64 16.30 -16.52 -2.97
C ILE A 64 16.78 -17.55 -4.01
N LYS A 65 17.76 -17.20 -4.84
CA LYS A 65 18.35 -18.15 -5.82
C LYS A 65 19.03 -19.32 -5.12
N GLU A 66 19.82 -19.07 -4.09
CA GLU A 66 20.45 -20.12 -3.28
C GLU A 66 19.39 -21.04 -2.65
N ALA A 67 18.31 -20.46 -2.11
CA ALA A 67 17.20 -21.26 -1.58
C ALA A 67 16.47 -22.06 -2.65
N ILE A 68 16.29 -21.51 -3.85
CA ILE A 68 15.71 -22.23 -4.99
C ILE A 68 16.58 -23.44 -5.35
N GLU A 69 17.90 -23.28 -5.43
CA GLU A 69 18.83 -24.36 -5.78
C GLU A 69 18.93 -25.41 -4.66
N ALA A 70 19.06 -24.99 -3.40
CA ALA A 70 19.23 -25.87 -2.26
C ALA A 70 18.01 -26.79 -2.01
N TYR A 71 16.80 -26.29 -2.26
CA TYR A 71 15.55 -27.01 -1.99
C TYR A 71 14.81 -27.43 -3.27
N GLY A 72 15.36 -27.16 -4.45
CA GLY A 72 14.73 -27.46 -5.74
C GLY A 72 13.38 -26.75 -5.93
N LEU A 73 13.23 -25.53 -5.42
CA LEU A 73 11.95 -24.81 -5.46
C LEU A 73 11.61 -24.39 -6.89
N THR A 74 10.38 -24.65 -7.30
CA THR A 74 9.88 -24.21 -8.60
C THR A 74 9.05 -22.93 -8.47
N ALA A 75 8.79 -22.26 -9.59
CA ALA A 75 7.86 -21.13 -9.62
C ALA A 75 6.47 -21.49 -9.08
N ALA A 76 6.06 -22.76 -9.11
CA ALA A 76 4.80 -23.22 -8.54
C ALA A 76 4.84 -23.26 -7.00
N ASP A 77 5.98 -23.65 -6.41
CA ASP A 77 6.18 -23.70 -4.95
C ASP A 77 6.22 -22.29 -4.35
N LEU A 78 6.78 -21.34 -5.11
CA LEU A 78 6.80 -19.92 -4.77
C LEU A 78 5.47 -19.19 -5.08
N GLY A 79 4.49 -19.88 -5.69
CA GLY A 79 3.22 -19.28 -6.10
C GLY A 79 3.33 -18.24 -7.23
N LEU A 80 4.47 -18.20 -7.93
CA LEU A 80 4.78 -17.29 -9.05
C LEU A 80 4.29 -17.84 -10.39
N GLY A 81 3.94 -19.12 -10.47
CA GLY A 81 3.30 -19.72 -11.65
C GLY A 81 1.88 -19.17 -11.82
N GLY A 82 1.68 -18.28 -12.81
CA GLY A 82 0.44 -17.55 -13.12
C GLY A 82 -0.80 -18.37 -13.49
N ALA A 83 -0.94 -19.61 -13.01
CA ALA A 83 -2.25 -20.23 -12.92
C ALA A 83 -2.99 -19.55 -11.77
N LYS A 84 -3.97 -18.69 -12.11
CA LYS A 84 -5.01 -18.26 -11.16
C LYS A 84 -5.45 -19.49 -10.39
N ARG A 85 -5.00 -19.62 -9.14
CA ARG A 85 -5.53 -20.58 -8.18
C ARG A 85 -6.96 -20.14 -7.93
N GLY A 86 -7.87 -20.57 -8.81
CA GLY A 86 -9.27 -20.70 -8.46
C GLY A 86 -9.34 -21.53 -7.18
N PRO A 87 -10.34 -21.29 -6.32
CA PRO A 87 -10.42 -21.95 -5.02
C PRO A 87 -10.28 -23.46 -5.21
N LYS A 88 -9.31 -24.04 -4.48
CA LYS A 88 -9.01 -25.47 -4.44
C LYS A 88 -10.27 -26.22 -4.03
N ALA A 89 -11.06 -26.65 -5.01
CA ALA A 89 -12.10 -27.62 -4.81
C ALA A 89 -11.42 -28.95 -4.49
N ALA A 90 -11.32 -29.27 -3.20
CA ALA A 90 -11.17 -30.65 -2.76
C ALA A 90 -12.38 -31.42 -3.28
N GLY A 91 -12.19 -32.25 -4.31
CA GLY A 91 -13.34 -32.95 -4.89
C GLY A 91 -13.07 -33.71 -6.17
N LYS A 92 -12.45 -34.87 -6.02
CA LYS A 92 -12.72 -36.12 -6.77
C LYS A 92 -12.32 -36.19 -8.25
N LYS A 93 -11.66 -37.31 -8.53
CA LYS A 93 -11.15 -37.75 -9.83
C LYS A 93 -12.28 -38.04 -10.84
N VAL A 94 -11.85 -38.03 -12.11
CA VAL A 94 -12.39 -38.73 -13.29
C VAL A 94 -13.71 -38.22 -13.88
N ALA A 95 -13.63 -37.52 -15.02
CA ALA A 95 -14.29 -37.97 -16.25
C ALA A 95 -13.86 -37.12 -17.45
N ALA A 96 -13.67 -37.83 -18.56
CA ALA A 96 -13.16 -37.40 -19.84
C ALA A 96 -13.85 -36.18 -20.47
N LYS A 97 -13.00 -35.36 -21.12
CA LYS A 97 -13.11 -34.93 -22.53
C LYS A 97 -14.53 -34.87 -23.10
N ARG A 98 -15.04 -33.66 -23.33
CA ARG A 98 -15.67 -33.22 -24.59
C ARG A 98 -16.02 -31.74 -24.49
N GLY A 99 -15.64 -30.98 -25.52
CA GLY A 99 -15.79 -29.53 -25.59
C GLY A 99 -17.22 -29.09 -25.30
N ARG A 100 -17.37 -28.05 -24.50
CA ARG A 100 -18.66 -27.39 -24.31
C ARG A 100 -18.59 -26.03 -24.97
N LYS A 101 -19.02 -26.03 -26.24
CA LYS A 101 -19.63 -24.91 -26.95
C LYS A 101 -20.37 -24.03 -25.93
N LYS A 102 -20.20 -22.70 -25.98
CA LYS A 102 -21.08 -21.74 -25.30
C LYS A 102 -22.51 -22.22 -25.54
N ALA A 103 -23.12 -22.79 -24.52
CA ALA A 103 -24.56 -22.97 -24.52
C ALA A 103 -25.08 -21.58 -24.18
N ASP A 104 -25.59 -20.88 -25.18
CA ASP A 104 -26.50 -19.76 -25.00
C ASP A 104 -27.44 -20.11 -23.84
N GLY A 105 -27.19 -19.48 -22.70
CA GLY A 105 -28.00 -19.65 -21.53
C GLY A 105 -29.33 -19.02 -21.85
N ALA A 106 -30.30 -19.83 -22.28
CA ALA A 106 -31.66 -19.40 -22.55
C ALA A 106 -32.09 -18.45 -21.41
N VAL A 107 -32.33 -17.19 -21.76
CA VAL A 107 -32.91 -16.21 -20.86
C VAL A 107 -34.29 -16.75 -20.49
N LYS A 108 -34.39 -17.35 -19.31
CA LYS A 108 -35.63 -17.96 -18.83
C LYS A 108 -36.57 -16.93 -18.24
N PHE A 109 -36.03 -15.83 -17.72
CA PHE A 109 -36.82 -14.80 -17.06
C PHE A 109 -36.35 -13.40 -17.44
N ARG A 110 -37.26 -12.45 -17.67
CA ARG A 110 -37.01 -11.04 -18.01
C ARG A 110 -38.02 -10.11 -17.34
N ASP A 111 -37.60 -8.91 -16.95
CA ASP A 111 -38.51 -7.84 -16.49
C ASP A 111 -38.74 -6.72 -17.55
N GLU A 112 -39.66 -5.81 -17.25
CA GLU A 112 -40.00 -4.64 -18.08
C GLU A 112 -38.83 -3.66 -18.22
N ASN A 113 -37.89 -3.67 -17.28
CA ASN A 113 -36.69 -2.82 -17.27
C ASN A 113 -35.54 -3.42 -18.10
N GLY A 114 -35.75 -4.57 -18.75
CA GLY A 114 -34.75 -5.25 -19.58
C GLY A 114 -33.75 -6.11 -18.79
N ASN A 115 -33.95 -6.30 -17.49
CA ASN A 115 -33.15 -7.23 -16.69
C ASN A 115 -33.51 -8.67 -17.04
N VAL A 116 -32.50 -9.53 -17.14
CA VAL A 116 -32.65 -10.94 -17.54
C VAL A 116 -32.00 -11.89 -16.55
N TRP A 117 -32.58 -13.08 -16.37
CA TRP A 117 -32.02 -14.14 -15.55
C TRP A 117 -32.23 -15.51 -16.18
N GLY A 118 -31.14 -16.23 -16.43
CA GLY A 118 -31.16 -17.55 -17.07
C GLY A 118 -31.60 -18.71 -16.17
N GLY A 119 -32.14 -18.45 -14.98
CA GLY A 119 -32.60 -19.48 -14.04
C GLY A 119 -31.49 -20.28 -13.36
N ARG A 120 -30.21 -19.89 -13.51
CA ARG A 120 -29.05 -20.56 -12.91
C ARG A 120 -28.33 -19.63 -11.93
N GLY A 121 -27.90 -20.19 -10.79
CA GLY A 121 -27.23 -19.43 -9.73
C GLY A 121 -28.21 -18.67 -8.82
N PRO A 122 -27.71 -17.78 -7.94
CA PRO A 122 -28.58 -17.00 -7.07
C PRO A 122 -29.49 -16.08 -7.90
N ARG A 123 -30.75 -15.95 -7.47
CA ARG A 123 -31.69 -14.97 -8.07
C ARG A 123 -31.06 -13.57 -8.05
N PRO A 124 -31.34 -12.69 -9.01
CA PRO A 124 -30.92 -11.29 -8.96
C PRO A 124 -31.82 -10.49 -8.02
N LYS A 125 -31.40 -9.28 -7.64
CA LYS A 125 -32.13 -8.42 -6.71
C LYS A 125 -33.53 -8.04 -7.24
N TRP A 126 -33.63 -7.62 -8.50
CA TRP A 126 -34.91 -7.26 -9.13
C TRP A 126 -35.96 -8.39 -9.05
N LEU A 127 -35.54 -9.65 -9.24
CA LEU A 127 -36.45 -10.79 -9.19
C LEU A 127 -36.86 -11.11 -7.75
N ARG A 128 -35.99 -10.90 -6.76
CA ARG A 128 -36.37 -11.04 -5.34
C ARG A 128 -37.35 -9.95 -4.93
N ASP A 129 -37.09 -8.72 -5.33
CA ASP A 129 -37.93 -7.57 -5.00
C ASP A 129 -39.32 -7.72 -5.66
N ALA A 130 -39.37 -8.21 -6.89
CA ALA A 130 -40.63 -8.52 -7.58
C ALA A 130 -41.45 -9.64 -6.91
N LEU A 131 -40.78 -10.71 -6.46
CA LEU A 131 -41.43 -11.79 -5.72
C LEU A 131 -41.89 -11.34 -4.33
N ALA A 132 -41.16 -10.42 -3.68
CA ALA A 132 -41.58 -9.79 -2.43
C ALA A 132 -42.78 -8.84 -2.63
N ALA A 133 -42.90 -8.22 -3.80
CA ALA A 133 -44.04 -7.40 -4.20
C ALA A 133 -45.29 -8.23 -4.59
N GLY A 134 -45.25 -9.55 -4.42
CA GLY A 134 -46.38 -10.45 -4.68
C GLY A 134 -46.52 -10.91 -6.13
N LYS A 135 -45.57 -10.57 -7.02
CA LYS A 135 -45.53 -11.12 -8.38
C LYS A 135 -45.00 -12.55 -8.35
N GLN A 136 -45.38 -13.38 -9.30
CA GLN A 136 -44.94 -14.78 -9.37
C GLN A 136 -43.75 -14.92 -10.32
N LEU A 137 -42.93 -15.95 -10.08
CA LEU A 137 -41.76 -16.21 -10.92
C LEU A 137 -42.16 -16.49 -12.38
N THR A 138 -43.36 -17.03 -12.59
CA THR A 138 -43.96 -17.30 -13.90
C THR A 138 -44.25 -16.05 -14.70
N ASP A 139 -44.55 -14.92 -14.05
CA ASP A 139 -44.86 -13.65 -14.74
C ASP A 139 -43.64 -13.09 -15.49
N PHE A 140 -42.44 -13.48 -15.06
CA PHE A 140 -41.19 -13.05 -15.67
C PHE A 140 -40.69 -14.04 -16.69
N ALA A 141 -41.32 -15.20 -16.89
CA ALA A 141 -40.80 -16.24 -17.79
C ALA A 141 -40.88 -15.79 -19.27
N VAL A 142 -39.81 -16.01 -20.03
CA VAL A 142 -39.72 -15.75 -21.48
C VAL A 142 -39.56 -17.04 -22.26
#